data_AF-A0A1L8N095-F1
#
_entry.id   AF-A0A1L8N095-F1
#
_cell.length_a   1.000
_cell.length_b   1.000
_cell.length_c   1.000
_cell.angle_alpha   90.00
_cell.angle_beta   90.00
_cell.angle_gamma   90.00
#
_symmetry.space_group_name_H-M   'P 1'
#
loop_
_entity.id
_entity.type
_entity.pdbx_description
1 polymer ?
#
loop_
_entity_poly.entity_id
_entity_poly.type
_entity_poly.pdbx_seq_one_letter_code
_entity_poly.pdbx_strand_id
1 'polypeptide(L)'
;MDTYFASLRQKTILFYVVIGFAITAVLAYYYFGGTNRVGAEWELSVTLFISVAIFSVCIPILIRLGYWQKRQKNKGLNKSDFCKMKDLSLYSVWIGSVLAIASCIFLIYKSFLYISVLMALYGIYSIWPSKKTFKMELISFGVKENE
;
A
#
# COMPACT_ATOMS: atom_id res chain seq x y z
N MET A 1 -19.23 17.55 1.26
CA MET A 1 -19.54 16.38 2.11
C MET A 1 -18.85 15.11 1.60
N ASP A 2 -18.65 14.95 0.29
CA ASP A 2 -18.09 13.72 -0.32
C ASP A 2 -16.63 13.38 0.03
N THR A 3 -15.79 14.39 0.26
CA THR A 3 -14.39 14.18 0.66
C THR A 3 -14.26 13.52 2.04
N TYR A 4 -15.23 13.71 2.93
CA TYR A 4 -15.22 13.09 4.26
C TYR A 4 -15.52 11.60 4.17
N PHE A 5 -16.52 11.21 3.37
CA PHE A 5 -16.88 9.81 3.13
C PHE A 5 -15.78 9.04 2.39
N ALA A 6 -15.14 9.65 1.39
CA ALA A 6 -13.97 9.06 0.73
C ALA A 6 -12.84 8.81 1.73
N SER A 7 -12.53 9.78 2.60
CA SER A 7 -11.51 9.61 3.64
C SER A 7 -11.88 8.54 4.67
N LEU A 8 -13.17 8.41 5.01
CA LEU A 8 -13.66 7.39 5.94
C LEU A 8 -13.52 6.00 5.33
N ARG A 9 -13.96 5.82 4.07
CA ARG A 9 -13.84 4.56 3.35
C ARG A 9 -12.38 4.14 3.19
N GLN A 10 -11.48 5.06 2.86
CA GLN A 10 -10.05 4.78 2.78
C GLN A 10 -9.47 4.36 4.14
N LYS A 11 -9.89 5.00 5.24
CA LYS A 11 -9.51 4.60 6.61
C LYS A 11 -10.03 3.21 6.96
N THR A 12 -11.27 2.91 6.62
CA THR A 12 -11.88 1.60 6.89
C THR A 12 -11.15 0.50 6.15
N ILE A 13 -10.83 0.69 4.86
CA ILE A 13 -10.07 -0.30 4.08
C ILE A 13 -8.68 -0.50 4.67
N LEU A 14 -7.97 0.59 4.99
CA LEU A 14 -6.65 0.52 5.62
C LEU A 14 -6.69 -0.15 7.00
N PHE A 15 -7.74 0.09 7.79
CA PHE A 15 -7.93 -0.55 9.07
C PHE A 15 -8.10 -2.07 8.93
N TYR A 16 -8.91 -2.53 7.97
CA TYR A 16 -9.03 -3.96 7.68
C TYR A 16 -7.73 -4.59 7.19
N VAL A 17 -6.94 -3.87 6.37
CA VAL A 17 -5.62 -4.34 5.94
C VAL A 17 -4.68 -4.48 7.12
N VAL A 18 -4.61 -3.48 8.00
CA VAL A 18 -3.74 -3.50 9.18
C VAL A 18 -4.15 -4.62 10.14
N ILE A 19 -5.45 -4.82 10.38
CA ILE A 19 -5.95 -5.92 11.20
C ILE A 19 -5.62 -7.28 10.58
N GLY A 20 -5.90 -7.46 9.28
CA GLY A 20 -5.59 -8.70 8.57
C GLY A 20 -4.10 -9.01 8.61
N PHE A 21 -3.26 -7.99 8.45
CA PHE A 21 -1.82 -8.09 8.55
C PHE A 21 -1.34 -8.43 9.97
N ALA A 22 -1.92 -7.81 11.00
CA ALA A 22 -1.59 -8.11 12.39
C ALA A 22 -1.95 -9.55 12.78
N ILE A 23 -3.15 -10.01 12.40
CA ILE A 23 -3.61 -11.39 12.66
C ILE A 23 -2.70 -12.40 11.95
N THR A 24 -2.36 -12.15 10.69
CA THR A 24 -1.51 -13.07 9.91
C THR A 24 -0.06 -13.06 10.36
N ALA A 25 0.48 -11.92 10.84
CA ALA A 25 1.79 -11.86 11.47
C ALA A 25 1.83 -12.63 12.79
N VAL A 26 0.79 -12.53 13.63
CA VAL A 26 0.67 -13.28 14.89
C VAL A 26 0.53 -14.78 14.62
N LEU A 27 -0.32 -15.17 13.66
CA LEU A 27 -0.48 -16.56 13.24
C LEU A 27 0.83 -17.11 12.65
N ALA A 28 1.52 -16.32 11.83
CA ALA A 28 2.79 -16.75 11.25
C ALA A 28 3.88 -16.92 12.30
N TYR A 29 3.94 -16.02 13.30
CA TYR A 29 4.84 -16.18 14.44
C TYR A 29 4.54 -17.45 15.25
N TYR A 30 3.26 -17.72 15.52
CA TYR A 30 2.84 -18.87 16.31
C TYR A 30 3.03 -20.21 15.59
N TYR A 31 2.71 -20.28 14.29
CA TYR A 31 2.85 -21.50 13.49
C TYR A 31 4.27 -21.76 12.99
N PHE A 32 5.10 -20.74 12.77
CA PHE A 32 6.40 -20.89 12.11
C PHE A 32 7.62 -20.48 12.95
N GLY A 33 7.44 -20.11 14.23
CA GLY A 33 8.53 -19.68 15.12
C GLY A 33 9.61 -20.74 15.42
N GLY A 34 9.38 -22.01 15.10
CA GLY A 34 10.23 -23.13 15.53
C GLY A 34 11.20 -23.73 14.51
N THR A 35 11.00 -23.56 13.20
CA THR A 35 11.80 -24.30 12.19
C THR A 35 12.42 -23.40 11.14
N ASN A 36 13.69 -23.68 10.79
CA ASN A 36 14.25 -23.21 9.52
C ASN A 36 13.52 -23.98 8.43
N ARG A 37 12.79 -23.26 7.56
CA ARG A 37 11.88 -23.82 6.56
C ARG A 37 12.66 -24.69 5.56
N VAL A 38 12.81 -25.97 5.88
CA VAL A 38 13.30 -27.01 4.96
C VAL A 38 12.24 -27.17 3.88
N GLY A 39 12.58 -26.88 2.62
CA GLY A 39 11.65 -26.93 1.49
C GLY A 39 11.15 -25.58 0.97
N ALA A 40 11.80 -24.45 1.31
CA ALA A 40 11.44 -23.17 0.73
C ALA A 40 11.86 -23.07 -0.75
N GLU A 41 10.89 -22.93 -1.64
CA GLU A 41 11.13 -22.74 -3.07
C GLU A 41 11.65 -21.32 -3.33
N TRP A 42 12.84 -21.24 -3.92
CA TRP A 42 13.51 -19.97 -4.22
C TRP A 42 12.70 -19.12 -5.19
N GLU A 43 12.18 -19.73 -6.26
CA GLU A 43 11.42 -19.07 -7.32
C GLU A 43 10.15 -18.41 -6.79
N LEU A 44 9.38 -19.15 -5.98
CA LEU A 44 8.17 -18.63 -5.35
C LEU A 44 8.51 -17.48 -4.39
N SER A 45 9.58 -17.62 -3.62
CA SER A 45 10.01 -16.61 -2.65
C SER A 45 10.40 -15.30 -3.34
N VAL A 46 11.19 -15.38 -4.42
CA VAL A 46 11.60 -14.21 -5.19
C VAL A 46 10.40 -13.56 -5.88
N THR A 47 9.50 -14.38 -6.47
CA THR A 47 8.32 -13.87 -7.17
C THR A 47 7.38 -13.11 -6.23
N LEU A 48 7.07 -13.69 -5.06
CA LEU A 48 6.25 -13.03 -4.05
C LEU A 48 6.93 -11.76 -3.52
N PHE A 49 8.23 -11.82 -3.22
CA PHE A 49 8.99 -10.67 -2.77
C PHE A 49 8.95 -9.50 -3.77
N ILE A 50 9.24 -9.77 -5.04
CA ILE A 50 9.21 -8.76 -6.10
C ILE A 50 7.79 -8.20 -6.27
N SER A 51 6.78 -9.05 -6.22
CA SER A 51 5.38 -8.62 -6.34
C SER A 51 4.99 -7.68 -5.20
N VAL A 52 5.36 -8.01 -3.96
CA VAL A 52 5.12 -7.14 -2.80
C VAL A 52 5.81 -5.78 -2.99
N ALA A 53 7.06 -5.77 -3.44
CA ALA A 53 7.83 -4.54 -3.68
C ALA A 53 7.17 -3.67 -4.75
N ILE A 54 6.74 -4.26 -5.87
CA ILE A 54 6.11 -3.56 -6.99
C ILE A 54 4.80 -2.90 -6.54
N PHE A 55 3.92 -3.68 -5.91
CA PHE A 55 2.57 -3.20 -5.56
C PHE A 55 2.54 -2.31 -4.32
N SER A 56 3.42 -2.54 -3.33
CA SER A 56 3.45 -1.74 -2.10
C SER A 56 4.25 -0.45 -2.25
N VAL A 57 5.23 -0.41 -3.16
CA VAL A 57 6.18 0.71 -3.26
C VAL A 57 6.23 1.31 -4.67
N CYS A 58 6.60 0.52 -5.68
CA CYS A 58 6.90 1.07 -7.01
C CYS A 58 5.67 1.69 -7.70
N ILE A 59 4.54 0.97 -7.74
CA ILE A 59 3.32 1.44 -8.40
C ILE A 59 2.75 2.69 -7.70
N PRO A 60 2.61 2.74 -6.36
CA PRO A 60 2.17 3.96 -5.67
C PRO A 60 3.04 5.18 -5.98
N ILE A 61 4.37 5.00 -6.04
CA ILE A 61 5.32 6.07 -6.41
C ILE A 61 5.07 6.51 -7.86
N LEU A 62 4.94 5.56 -8.79
CA LEU A 62 4.73 5.84 -10.21
C LEU A 62 3.40 6.56 -10.47
N ILE A 63 2.34 6.16 -9.77
CA ILE A 63 1.04 6.85 -9.80
C ILE A 63 1.20 8.30 -9.35
N ARG A 64 1.83 8.54 -8.19
CA ARG A 64 2.04 9.92 -7.70
C ARG A 64 2.85 10.77 -8.68
N LEU A 65 3.89 10.20 -9.27
CA LEU A 65 4.73 10.90 -10.25
C LEU A 65 3.94 11.24 -11.52
N GLY A 66 3.14 10.31 -12.04
CA GLY A 66 2.31 10.53 -13.23
C GLY A 66 1.29 11.67 -13.04
N TYR A 67 0.62 11.70 -11.89
CA TYR A 67 -0.31 12.79 -11.57
C TYR A 67 0.40 14.12 -11.26
N TRP A 68 1.61 14.09 -10.72
CA TRP A 68 2.45 15.28 -10.56
C TRP A 68 2.81 15.91 -11.92
N GLN A 69 3.18 15.09 -12.91
CA GLN A 69 3.42 15.57 -14.27
C GLN A 69 2.15 16.14 -14.91
N LYS A 70 1.00 15.47 -14.71
CA LYS A 70 -0.30 15.96 -15.19
C LYS A 70 -0.65 17.33 -14.59
N ARG A 71 -0.38 17.53 -13.31
CA ARG A 71 -0.54 18.83 -12.63
C ARG A 71 0.29 19.92 -13.29
N GLN A 72 1.57 19.65 -13.62
CA GLN A 72 2.43 20.65 -14.26
C GLN A 72 1.91 21.07 -15.63
N LYS A 73 1.38 20.12 -16.42
CA LYS A 73 0.78 20.42 -17.73
C LYS A 73 -0.52 21.23 -17.64
N ASN A 74 -1.37 20.93 -16.65
CA ASN A 74 -2.73 21.49 -16.55
C ASN A 74 -2.86 22.67 -15.57
N LYS A 75 -1.76 23.21 -15.03
CA LYS A 75 -1.73 24.30 -14.02
C LYS A 75 -2.64 24.02 -12.80
N GLY A 76 -2.64 22.78 -12.33
CA GLY A 76 -3.49 22.31 -11.25
C GLY A 76 -4.07 20.93 -11.52
N LEU A 77 -4.57 20.27 -10.48
CA LEU A 77 -5.22 18.98 -10.59
C LEU A 77 -6.71 19.11 -10.27
N ASN A 78 -7.57 18.44 -11.02
CA ASN A 78 -8.99 18.39 -10.68
C ASN A 78 -9.18 17.51 -9.43
N LYS A 79 -10.18 17.82 -8.61
CA LYS A 79 -10.51 17.06 -7.40
C LYS A 79 -10.83 15.60 -7.70
N SER A 80 -11.51 15.34 -8.81
CA SER A 80 -11.83 13.98 -9.28
C SER A 80 -10.57 13.18 -9.62
N ASP A 81 -9.60 13.79 -10.29
CA ASP A 81 -8.31 13.19 -10.62
C ASP A 81 -7.47 12.93 -9.36
N PHE A 82 -7.50 13.84 -8.39
CA PHE A 82 -6.82 13.66 -7.11
C PHE A 82 -7.40 12.46 -6.33
N CYS A 83 -8.72 12.33 -6.26
CA CYS A 83 -9.36 11.17 -5.64
C CYS A 83 -8.99 9.86 -6.37
N LYS A 84 -9.03 9.85 -7.71
CA LYS A 84 -8.61 8.68 -8.50
C LYS A 84 -7.17 8.28 -8.23
N MET A 85 -6.25 9.24 -8.13
CA MET A 85 -4.85 8.98 -7.78
C MET A 85 -4.73 8.29 -6.41
N LYS A 86 -5.45 8.81 -5.40
CA LYS A 86 -5.44 8.24 -4.04
C LYS A 86 -6.02 6.83 -4.01
N ASP A 87 -7.14 6.62 -4.71
CA ASP A 87 -7.79 5.31 -4.77
C ASP A 87 -6.91 4.29 -5.48
N LEU A 88 -6.33 4.63 -6.64
CA LEU A 88 -5.40 3.74 -7.35
C LEU A 88 -4.17 3.39 -6.50
N SER A 89 -3.60 4.38 -5.80
CA SER A 89 -2.48 4.14 -4.88
C SER A 89 -2.87 3.20 -3.74
N LEU A 90 -4.09 3.38 -3.21
CA LEU A 90 -4.62 2.53 -2.15
C LEU A 90 -4.86 1.10 -2.62
N TYR A 91 -5.46 0.91 -3.79
CA TYR A 91 -5.67 -0.41 -4.38
C TYR A 91 -4.34 -1.13 -4.61
N SER A 92 -3.32 -0.42 -5.09
CA SER A 92 -1.99 -1.00 -5.28
C SER A 92 -1.39 -1.49 -3.96
N VAL A 93 -1.38 -0.65 -2.92
CA VAL A 93 -0.85 -1.03 -1.60
C VAL A 93 -1.67 -2.16 -0.97
N TRP A 94 -2.98 -2.16 -1.19
CA TRP A 94 -3.86 -3.24 -0.73
C TRP A 94 -3.45 -4.58 -1.35
N ILE A 95 -3.25 -4.62 -2.68
CA ILE A 95 -2.74 -5.82 -3.38
C ILE A 95 -1.38 -6.24 -2.82
N GLY A 96 -0.46 -5.29 -2.64
CA GLY A 96 0.87 -5.56 -2.07
C GLY A 96 0.81 -6.15 -0.66
N SER A 97 -0.14 -5.67 0.16
CA SER A 97 -0.37 -6.19 1.52
C SER A 97 -0.94 -7.61 1.49
N VAL A 98 -1.88 -7.90 0.57
CA VAL A 98 -2.41 -9.26 0.36
C VAL A 98 -1.30 -10.23 -0.07
N LEU A 99 -0.40 -9.80 -0.95
CA LEU A 99 0.75 -10.61 -1.38
C LEU A 99 1.76 -10.84 -0.24
N ALA A 100 1.94 -9.85 0.65
CA ALA A 100 2.76 -10.02 1.84
C ALA A 100 2.13 -10.99 2.84
N ILE A 101 0.79 -11.01 2.96
CA ILE A 101 0.08 -12.03 3.73
C ILE A 101 0.25 -13.41 3.11
N ALA A 102 0.11 -13.52 1.78
CA ALA A 102 0.36 -14.78 1.07
C ALA A 102 1.79 -15.28 1.34
N SER A 103 2.77 -14.38 1.36
CA SER A 103 4.16 -14.68 1.72
C SER A 103 4.32 -15.28 3.13
N CYS A 104 3.46 -14.92 4.09
CA CYS A 104 3.43 -15.53 5.41
C CYS A 104 2.87 -16.96 5.39
N ILE A 105 1.91 -17.24 4.52
CA ILE A 105 1.25 -18.54 4.36
C ILE A 105 2.17 -19.52 3.61
N PHE A 106 2.83 -19.07 2.54
CA PHE A 106 3.74 -19.90 1.76
C PHE A 106 5.11 -20.09 2.44
N LEU A 107 5.73 -21.24 2.21
CA LEU A 107 7.09 -21.59 2.66
C LEU A 107 8.14 -20.81 1.87
N ILE A 108 8.32 -19.53 2.19
CA ILE A 108 9.39 -18.70 1.61
C ILE A 108 10.56 -18.49 2.57
N TYR A 109 11.71 -18.08 2.02
CA TYR A 109 12.88 -17.70 2.81
C TYR A 109 12.58 -16.58 3.81
N LYS A 110 13.09 -16.74 5.04
CA LYS A 110 12.85 -15.79 6.16
C LYS A 110 13.26 -14.36 5.84
N SER A 111 14.40 -14.17 5.17
CA SER A 111 14.88 -12.85 4.74
C SER A 111 13.87 -12.14 3.83
N PHE A 112 13.38 -12.83 2.80
CA PHE A 112 12.36 -12.28 1.89
C PHE A 112 11.03 -12.01 2.61
N LEU A 113 10.62 -12.89 3.53
CA LEU A 113 9.41 -12.68 4.33
C LEU A 113 9.48 -11.39 5.15
N TYR A 114 10.57 -11.18 5.91
CA TYR A 114 10.71 -9.99 6.76
C TYR A 114 10.74 -8.70 5.94
N ILE A 115 11.42 -8.70 4.80
CA ILE A 115 11.49 -7.51 3.95
C ILE A 115 10.15 -7.25 3.26
N SER A 116 9.46 -8.29 2.75
CA SER A 116 8.11 -8.17 2.20
C SER A 116 7.14 -7.55 3.22
N VAL A 117 7.21 -8.01 4.48
CA VAL A 117 6.42 -7.48 5.58
C VAL A 117 6.72 -5.99 5.80
N LEU A 118 8.01 -5.62 5.86
CA LEU A 118 8.44 -4.24 6.04
C LEU A 118 7.98 -3.34 4.89
N MET A 119 8.07 -3.81 3.64
CA MET A 119 7.64 -3.08 2.45
C MET A 119 6.12 -2.87 2.42
N ALA A 120 5.33 -3.87 2.80
CA ALA A 120 3.88 -3.72 2.91
C ALA A 120 3.51 -2.68 3.97
N LEU A 121 4.13 -2.72 5.16
CA LEU A 121 3.94 -1.72 6.21
C LEU A 121 4.34 -0.32 5.75
N TYR A 122 5.46 -0.19 5.04
CA TYR A 122 5.87 1.09 4.46
C TYR A 122 4.86 1.60 3.42
N GLY A 123 4.36 0.72 2.55
CA GLY A 123 3.32 1.05 1.57
C GLY A 123 2.07 1.61 2.25
N ILE A 124 1.54 0.90 3.24
CA ILE A 124 0.41 1.30 4.09
C ILE A 124 0.65 2.67 4.71
N TYR A 125 1.82 2.86 5.35
CA TYR A 125 2.19 4.12 5.97
C TYR A 125 2.23 5.27 4.96
N SER A 126 2.80 5.04 3.77
CA SER A 126 2.98 6.07 2.74
C SER A 126 1.65 6.65 2.24
N ILE A 127 0.57 5.87 2.25
CA ILE A 127 -0.75 6.27 1.78
C ILE A 127 -1.72 6.63 2.90
N TRP A 128 -1.28 6.62 4.16
CA TRP A 128 -2.15 6.76 5.32
C TRP A 128 -2.96 8.08 5.28
N PRO A 129 -4.31 8.02 5.27
CA PRO A 129 -5.15 9.20 5.18
C PRO A 129 -5.26 9.90 6.55
N SER A 130 -4.26 10.70 6.89
CA SER A 130 -4.35 11.67 8.00
C SER A 130 -4.95 12.98 7.51
N LYS A 131 -5.81 13.61 8.32
CA LYS A 131 -6.43 14.92 7.99
C LYS A 131 -5.37 15.99 7.69
N LYS A 132 -4.24 15.95 8.40
CA LYS A 132 -3.10 16.86 8.19
C LYS A 132 -2.42 16.59 6.84
N THR A 133 -2.09 15.33 6.57
CA THR A 133 -1.45 14.90 5.31
C THR A 133 -2.33 15.19 4.10
N PHE A 134 -3.63 14.93 4.19
CA PHE A 134 -4.57 15.21 3.10
C PHE A 134 -4.67 16.70 2.78
N LYS A 135 -4.71 17.57 3.79
CA LYS A 135 -4.71 19.03 3.59
C LYS A 135 -3.41 19.50 2.94
N MET A 136 -2.27 18.96 3.37
CA MET A 136 -0.97 19.27 2.76
C MET A 136 -0.90 18.77 1.31
N GLU A 137 -1.37 17.55 1.02
CA GLU A 137 -1.40 17.01 -0.34
C GLU A 137 -2.31 17.83 -1.26
N LEU A 138 -3.51 18.25 -0.80
CA LEU A 138 -4.39 19.14 -1.57
C LEU A 138 -3.69 20.45 -1.98
N ILE A 139 -2.96 21.06 -1.05
CA ILE A 139 -2.19 22.29 -1.28
C ILE A 139 -1.04 22.01 -2.26
N SER A 140 -0.26 20.95 -2.02
CA SER A 140 0.88 20.56 -2.86
C SER A 140 0.48 20.23 -4.29
N PHE A 141 -0.67 19.58 -4.48
CA PHE A 141 -1.20 19.27 -5.80
C PHE A 141 -1.98 20.43 -6.44
N GLY A 142 -2.23 21.52 -5.71
CA GLY A 142 -2.95 22.69 -6.22
C GLY A 142 -4.32 22.32 -6.75
N VAL A 143 -5.07 21.53 -5.96
CA VAL A 143 -6.38 21.04 -6.37
C VAL A 143 -7.35 22.22 -6.43
N LYS A 144 -7.90 22.47 -7.62
CA LYS A 144 -8.95 23.49 -7.80
C LYS A 144 -10.25 22.88 -7.29
N GLU A 145 -10.84 23.46 -6.25
CA GLU A 145 -12.26 23.20 -5.96
C GLU A 145 -13.04 23.85 -7.10
N ASN A 146 -13.44 23.04 -8.08
CA ASN A 146 -14.47 23.48 -9.00
C ASN A 146 -15.72 23.75 -8.16
N GLU A 147 -16.15 25.01 -8.18
CA GLU A 147 -17.54 25.40 -7.90
C GLU A 147 -18.50 24.62 -8.80
#